data_AF-A0A4P7KTT6-F1
#
_entry.id   AF-A0A4P7KTT6-F1
#
_cell.length_a   1.000
_cell.length_b   1.000
_cell.length_c   1.000
_cell.angle_alpha   90.00
_cell.angle_beta   90.00
_cell.angle_gamma   90.00
#
_symmetry.space_group_name_H-M   'P 1'
#
loop_
_entity.id
_entity.type
_entity.pdbx_description
1 polymer ?
#
loop_
_entity_poly.entity_id
_entity_poly.type
_entity_poly.pdbx_seq_one_letter_code
_entity_poly.pdbx_strand_id
1 'polypeptide(L)'
;MIRRYVSHIPARHFKMIRYYGFLANRKRGCLLPKVYEALDMISPNVPEKPGFGALIKGFLNTDPYQCILCGNRLRFMSAEKEYTPSLYCQKGGIKWSKRWLQTAA
;
A
#
# COMPACT_ATOMS: atom_id res chain seq x y z
N MET A 1 -26.51 10.85 15.60
CA MET A 1 -25.44 10.15 14.85
C MET A 1 -25.02 10.82 13.55
N ILE A 2 -25.88 11.58 12.85
CA ILE A 2 -25.60 12.14 11.52
C ILE A 2 -24.36 13.06 11.43
N ARG A 3 -24.02 13.80 12.50
CA ARG A 3 -22.92 14.78 12.50
C ARG A 3 -21.53 14.17 12.23
N ARG A 4 -21.32 12.89 12.59
CA ARG A 4 -20.06 12.17 12.29
C ARG A 4 -19.91 11.85 10.80
N TYR A 5 -21.02 11.72 10.07
CA TYR A 5 -21.01 11.52 8.63
C TYR A 5 -20.87 12.85 7.89
N VAL A 6 -21.35 13.96 8.45
CA VAL A 6 -21.20 15.27 7.79
C VAL A 6 -19.75 15.76 7.77
N SER A 7 -18.93 15.40 8.77
CA SER A 7 -17.54 15.89 8.88
C SER A 7 -16.58 15.41 7.78
N HIS A 8 -16.88 14.30 7.09
CA HIS A 8 -16.05 13.81 5.98
C HIS A 8 -16.53 14.34 4.61
N ILE A 9 -17.69 15.01 4.56
CA ILE A 9 -18.23 15.60 3.33
C ILE A 9 -17.59 16.98 3.17
N PRO A 10 -16.77 17.20 2.13
CA PRO A 10 -16.15 18.50 1.90
C PRO A 10 -17.20 19.56 1.52
N ALA A 11 -16.90 20.82 1.83
CA ALA A 11 -17.77 21.95 1.48
C ALA A 11 -18.03 22.03 -0.03
N ARG A 12 -19.18 22.62 -0.40
CA ARG A 12 -19.54 22.85 -1.81
C ARG A 12 -18.42 23.68 -2.46
N HIS A 13 -17.84 23.15 -3.54
CA HIS A 13 -16.69 23.71 -4.29
C HIS A 13 -15.30 23.55 -3.65
N PHE A 14 -15.16 22.84 -2.52
CA PHE A 14 -13.83 22.44 -2.05
C PHE A 14 -13.24 21.37 -2.97
N LYS A 15 -12.13 21.70 -3.64
CA LYS A 15 -11.39 20.74 -4.46
C LYS A 15 -10.62 19.79 -3.55
N MET A 16 -11.16 18.59 -3.33
CA MET A 16 -10.51 17.58 -2.51
C MET A 16 -9.18 17.15 -3.16
N ILE A 17 -8.07 17.52 -2.55
CA ILE A 17 -6.74 17.11 -2.99
C ILE A 17 -6.47 15.70 -2.46
N ARG A 18 -6.83 14.69 -3.24
CA ARG A 18 -6.47 13.30 -2.93
C ARG A 18 -5.12 12.99 -3.57
N TYR A 19 -4.19 12.45 -2.77
CA TYR A 19 -2.92 11.91 -3.26
C TYR A 19 -1.92 12.94 -3.83
N TYR A 20 -1.76 14.11 -3.20
CA TYR A 20 -0.72 15.08 -3.58
C TYR A 20 0.56 14.92 -2.75
N GLY A 21 1.70 15.37 -3.29
CA GLY A 21 2.98 15.40 -2.58
C GLY A 21 3.45 14.00 -2.17
N PHE A 22 3.70 13.81 -0.88
CA PHE A 22 4.10 12.52 -0.31
C PHE A 22 2.95 11.51 -0.20
N LEU A 23 1.69 11.96 -0.27
CA LEU A 23 0.52 11.07 -0.30
C LEU A 23 0.24 10.50 -1.70
N ALA A 24 0.97 10.94 -2.72
CA ALA A 24 0.86 10.40 -4.07
C ALA A 24 1.23 8.91 -4.10
N ASN A 25 0.41 8.08 -4.77
CA ASN A 25 0.57 6.61 -4.73
C ASN A 25 1.98 6.14 -5.12
N ARG A 26 2.61 6.82 -6.09
CA ARG A 26 3.98 6.55 -6.54
C ARG A 26 5.05 6.83 -5.47
N LYS A 27 4.86 7.85 -4.64
CA LYS A 27 5.85 8.33 -3.67
C LYS A 27 5.57 7.88 -2.25
N ARG A 28 4.34 7.47 -1.96
CA ARG A 28 3.85 7.14 -0.62
C ARG A 28 4.70 6.09 0.08
N GLY A 29 5.07 5.02 -0.62
CA GLY A 29 5.89 3.95 -0.04
C GLY A 29 7.26 4.42 0.46
N CYS A 30 7.84 5.45 -0.19
CA CYS A 30 9.18 5.93 0.12
C CYS A 30 9.18 7.18 1.02
N LEU A 31 8.19 8.07 0.87
CA LEU A 31 8.15 9.35 1.59
C LEU A 31 7.29 9.31 2.86
N LEU A 32 6.23 8.50 2.91
CA LEU A 32 5.35 8.46 4.08
C LEU A 32 6.06 7.96 5.35
N PRO A 33 6.94 6.92 5.30
CA PRO A 33 7.69 6.50 6.49
C PRO A 33 8.57 7.60 7.08
N LYS A 34 9.22 8.42 6.23
CA LYS A 34 10.06 9.55 6.66
C LYS A 34 9.26 10.65 7.35
N VAL A 35 8.00 10.84 6.94
CA VAL A 35 7.10 11.80 7.59
C VAL A 35 6.69 11.30 8.97
N TYR A 36 6.41 10.00 9.12
CA TYR A 36 6.13 9.45 10.45
C TYR A 36 7.33 9.55 11.39
N GLU A 37 8.53 9.28 10.90
CA GLU A 37 9.78 9.47 11.64
C GLU A 37 9.98 10.94 12.06
N ALA A 38 9.78 11.89 11.15
CA ALA A 38 9.92 13.32 11.44
C ALA A 38 8.86 13.89 12.41
N LEU A 39 7.71 13.23 12.53
CA LEU A 39 6.61 13.63 13.40
C LEU A 39 6.56 12.80 14.71
N ASP A 40 7.55 11.94 14.96
CA ASP A 40 7.60 10.99 16.07
C ASP A 40 6.31 10.16 16.21
N MET A 41 5.70 9.83 15.07
CA MET A 41 4.47 9.04 15.02
C MET A 41 4.79 7.55 14.95
N ILE A 42 4.03 6.75 15.71
CA ILE A 42 4.05 5.30 15.59
C ILE A 42 3.59 4.93 14.17
N SER A 43 4.49 4.30 13.40
CA SER A 43 4.13 3.83 12.07
C SER A 43 3.06 2.73 12.20
N PRO A 44 2.02 2.74 11.33
CA PRO A 44 1.01 1.69 11.37
C PRO A 44 1.67 0.34 11.12
N ASN A 45 1.39 -0.63 11.98
CA ASN A 45 1.84 -2.01 11.78
C ASN A 45 1.26 -2.51 10.45
N VAL A 46 2.14 -2.77 9.49
CA VAL A 46 1.74 -3.39 8.22
C VAL A 46 1.61 -4.88 8.51
N PRO A 47 0.40 -5.46 8.44
CA PRO A 47 0.25 -6.89 8.64
C PRO A 47 1.08 -7.63 7.59
N GLU A 48 1.72 -8.72 7.99
CA GLU A 48 2.41 -9.59 7.06
C GLU A 48 1.41 -10.06 6.00
N LYS A 49 1.79 -9.94 4.73
CA LYS A 49 0.95 -10.41 3.65
C LYS A 49 0.85 -11.93 3.76
N PRO A 50 -0.37 -12.51 3.83
CA PRO A 50 -0.51 -13.95 3.88
C PRO A 50 0.15 -14.56 2.64
N GLY A 51 0.90 -15.65 2.84
CA GLY A 51 1.48 -16.40 1.74
C GLY A 51 0.41 -17.01 0.84
N PHE A 52 0.78 -17.41 -0.37
CA PHE A 52 -0.11 -18.04 -1.35
C PHE A 52 -0.93 -19.20 -0.75
N GLY A 53 -0.28 -20.08 0.02
CA GLY A 53 -0.97 -21.21 0.68
C GLY A 53 -2.07 -20.77 1.65
N ALA A 54 -1.82 -19.70 2.43
CA ALA A 54 -2.81 -19.16 3.36
C ALA A 54 -4.00 -18.53 2.61
N LEU A 55 -3.74 -17.86 1.49
CA LEU A 55 -4.77 -17.29 0.62
C LEU A 55 -5.67 -18.38 0.02
N ILE A 56 -5.07 -19.41 -0.59
CA ILE A 56 -5.83 -20.51 -1.20
C ILE A 56 -6.61 -21.29 -0.14
N LYS A 57 -6.00 -21.55 1.02
CA LYS A 57 -6.69 -22.20 2.13
C LYS A 57 -7.89 -21.39 2.62
N GLY A 58 -7.77 -20.06 2.71
CA GLY A 58 -8.90 -19.20 3.06
C GLY A 58 -10.00 -19.15 2.00
N PHE A 59 -9.65 -19.29 0.72
CA PHE A 59 -10.61 -19.25 -0.39
C PHE A 59 -11.35 -20.58 -0.58
N LEU A 60 -10.63 -21.70 -0.62
CA LEU A 60 -11.18 -23.04 -0.91
C LEU A 60 -11.50 -23.85 0.36
N ASN A 61 -11.10 -23.38 1.54
CA ASN A 61 -11.11 -24.14 2.80
C ASN A 61 -10.33 -25.47 2.74
N THR A 62 -9.50 -25.66 1.73
CA THR A 62 -8.64 -26.84 1.53
C THR A 62 -7.18 -26.41 1.48
N ASP A 63 -6.30 -27.17 2.13
CA ASP A 63 -4.86 -26.88 2.11
C ASP A 63 -4.28 -27.29 0.75
N PRO A 64 -3.72 -26.36 -0.05
CA PRO A 64 -3.15 -26.70 -1.36
C PRO A 64 -1.93 -27.63 -1.26
N TYR A 65 -1.32 -27.74 -0.08
CA TYR A 65 -0.20 -28.65 0.17
C TYR A 65 -0.64 -29.99 0.77
N GLN A 66 -1.94 -30.29 0.82
CA GLN A 66 -2.44 -31.56 1.29
C GLN A 66 -2.98 -32.41 0.13
N CYS A 67 -2.52 -33.66 0.06
CA CYS A 67 -3.03 -34.65 -0.88
C CYS A 67 -4.50 -34.97 -0.58
N ILE A 68 -5.41 -34.76 -1.53
CA ILE A 68 -6.85 -35.03 -1.36
C ILE A 68 -7.14 -36.52 -1.16
N LEU A 69 -6.34 -37.39 -1.78
CA LEU A 69 -6.53 -38.84 -1.72
C LEU A 69 -5.93 -39.47 -0.46
N CYS A 70 -4.76 -38.99 -0.05
CA CYS A 70 -3.89 -39.66 0.90
C CYS A 70 -3.62 -38.86 2.17
N GLY A 71 -4.03 -37.58 2.24
CA GLY A 71 -3.81 -36.71 3.39
C GLY A 71 -2.35 -36.28 3.63
N ASN A 72 -1.39 -36.86 2.93
CA ASN A 72 0.04 -36.54 3.06
C ASN A 72 0.37 -35.14 2.51
N ARG A 73 1.44 -34.55 3.06
CA ARG A 73 1.92 -33.21 2.67
C ARG A 73 2.67 -33.26 1.33
N LEU A 74 2.18 -32.51 0.35
CA LEU A 74 2.79 -32.30 -0.94
C LEU A 74 4.02 -31.38 -0.81
N ARG A 75 5.05 -31.63 -1.64
CA ARG A 75 6.23 -30.76 -1.72
C ARG A 75 5.98 -29.63 -2.70
N PHE A 76 6.21 -28.40 -2.27
CA PHE A 76 6.15 -27.24 -3.15
C PHE A 76 7.36 -27.27 -4.10
N MET A 77 7.09 -27.21 -5.41
CA MET A 77 8.12 -27.26 -6.45
C MET A 77 8.52 -25.84 -6.89
N SER A 78 7.56 -25.06 -7.36
CA SER A 78 7.75 -23.68 -7.79
C SER A 78 6.41 -22.93 -7.78
N ALA A 79 6.48 -21.61 -7.71
CA ALA A 79 5.37 -20.73 -8.07
C ALA A 79 5.90 -19.75 -9.10
N GLU A 80 5.21 -19.67 -10.24
CA GLU A 80 5.45 -18.63 -11.22
C GLU A 80 4.86 -17.33 -10.65
N LYS A 81 5.71 -16.32 -10.44
CA LYS A 81 5.26 -15.01 -9.98
C LYS A 81 4.64 -14.25 -11.16
N GLU A 82 3.35 -13.98 -11.11
CA GLU A 82 2.80 -12.86 -11.87
C GLU A 82 3.23 -11.53 -11.21
N TYR A 83 3.91 -10.71 -12.01
CA TYR A 83 4.22 -9.28 -11.89
C TYR A 83 4.17 -8.61 -10.49
N THR A 84 5.34 -8.22 -9.97
CA THR A 84 5.47 -7.41 -8.74
C THR A 84 5.50 -5.89 -9.03
N PRO A 85 4.57 -5.06 -8.49
CA PRO A 85 4.60 -3.60 -8.67
C PRO A 85 5.72 -2.85 -7.91
N SER A 86 6.57 -3.53 -7.14
CA SER A 86 7.51 -2.92 -6.18
C SER A 86 8.65 -2.10 -6.81
N LEU A 87 8.87 -2.21 -8.12
CA LEU A 87 9.92 -1.48 -8.84
C LEU A 87 9.54 -0.03 -9.20
N TYR A 88 8.30 0.40 -8.98
CA TYR A 88 7.84 1.74 -9.39
C TYR A 88 8.41 2.90 -8.57
N CYS A 89 8.92 2.68 -7.34
CA CYS A 89 9.48 3.78 -6.53
C CYS A 89 10.93 4.15 -6.94
N GLN A 90 11.66 3.24 -7.59
CA GLN A 90 13.05 3.48 -8.02
C GLN A 90 13.12 4.17 -9.40
N LYS A 91 12.10 4.01 -10.24
CA LYS A 91 12.04 4.63 -11.57
C LYS A 91 11.33 5.98 -11.53
N GLY A 92 12.03 7.00 -11.02
CA GLY A 92 11.46 8.34 -10.95
C GLY A 92 12.42 9.42 -10.50
N GLY A 93 13.62 9.49 -11.08
CA GLY A 93 14.51 10.64 -10.98
C GLY A 93 13.92 11.86 -11.70
N ILE A 94 12.84 12.43 -11.18
CA ILE A 94 12.32 13.72 -11.66
C ILE A 94 13.05 14.80 -10.85
N LYS A 95 13.96 15.50 -11.53
CA LYS A 95 14.60 16.73 -11.04
C LYS A 95 13.49 17.78 -10.91
N TRP A 96 13.06 18.08 -9.68
CA TRP A 96 12.09 19.14 -9.44
C TRP A 96 12.77 20.49 -9.69
N SER A 97 12.32 21.24 -10.69
CA SER A 97 12.68 22.65 -10.76
C SER A 97 12.01 23.36 -9.58
N LYS A 98 12.80 24.09 -8.79
CA LYS A 98 12.35 24.85 -7.62
C LYS A 98 11.54 26.07 -8.08
N ARG A 99 10.36 25.88 -8.67
CA ARG A 99 9.54 26.99 -9.15
C ARG A 99 8.66 27.63 -8.06
N TRP A 100 8.45 26.95 -6.93
CA TRP A 100 7.56 27.40 -5.85
C TRP A 100 8.27 28.10 -4.68
N LEU A 101 9.60 28.25 -4.73
CA LEU A 101 10.41 28.95 -3.72
C LEU A 101 10.78 30.38 -4.16
N GLN A 102 9.92 31.04 -4.93
CA GLN A 102 10.03 32.48 -5.17
C GLN A 102 8.97 33.17 -4.31
N THR A 103 9.35 33.44 -3.07
CA THR A 103 8.71 34.47 -2.25
C THR A 103 8.73 35.78 -3.03
N ALA A 104 7.56 36.36 -3.28
CA ALA A 104 7.44 37.74 -3.71
C ALA A 104 8.07 38.63 -2.62
N ALA A 105 9.06 39.42 -3.02
CA ALA A 105 9.49 40.61 -2.30
C ALA A 105 8.61 41.79 -2.75
#